data_AF-A0AB33CT21-F1
#
_entry.id   AF-A0AB33CT21-F1
#
_cell.length_a   1.000
_cell.length_b   1.000
_cell.length_c   1.000
_cell.angle_alpha   90.00
_cell.angle_beta   90.00
_cell.angle_gamma   90.00
#
_symmetry.space_group_name_H-M   'P 1'
#
loop_
_entity.id
_entity.type
_entity.pdbx_description
1 polymer ?
#
loop_
_entity_poly.entity_id
_entity_poly.type
_entity_poly.pdbx_seq_one_letter_code
_entity_poly.pdbx_strand_id
1 'polypeptide(L)'
;MQHVRRFTPRTLLGSLMLGVALLSGCASTGSSLLGGTQADDRLTSGQDAKFFSRSGFQACAGAAAVGVLACMLSNSSNKAACAIIAGVAACGVAMGTNYYLDQRRTEYANTSDRLAAMQRDVEADTANIIERTNTAQQVIADDKRQIAEIEKHLKEKTMEKKQAEKQLARIDKNIEVLNRDLKNMNEKVSLYRDVADAERKDGGKKSEVQRLDRQIDQMNVKVAVLQKEVDDLYSMRSAVTLG
;
A
#
# COMPACT_ATOMS: atom_id res chain seq x y z
N MET A 1 2.39 -64.67 47.96
CA MET A 1 1.65 -64.47 46.69
C MET A 1 2.06 -63.09 46.17
N GLN A 2 3.01 -62.97 45.24
CA GLN A 2 2.79 -62.96 43.77
C GLN A 2 1.70 -61.92 43.41
N HIS A 3 1.87 -60.82 42.66
CA HIS A 3 2.84 -60.40 41.64
C HIS A 3 2.91 -58.86 41.55
N VAL A 4 4.08 -58.32 41.19
CA VAL A 4 4.35 -56.95 40.73
C VAL A 4 4.22 -56.89 39.20
N ARG A 5 3.73 -55.76 38.61
CA ARG A 5 4.18 -55.08 37.35
C ARG A 5 3.22 -53.94 37.01
N ARG A 6 3.62 -52.67 37.08
CA ARG A 6 4.45 -51.84 36.16
C ARG A 6 3.75 -51.39 34.87
N PHE A 7 3.89 -50.08 34.70
CA PHE A 7 3.51 -49.14 33.65
C PHE A 7 4.11 -49.39 32.25
N THR A 8 3.48 -48.76 31.24
CA THR A 8 3.92 -48.41 29.86
C THR A 8 3.66 -49.44 28.72
N PRO A 9 3.74 -49.03 27.42
CA PRO A 9 2.61 -48.60 26.59
C PRO A 9 2.60 -49.35 25.22
N ARG A 10 1.77 -48.91 24.27
CA ARG A 10 1.80 -49.15 22.79
C ARG A 10 0.56 -49.87 22.24
N THR A 11 -0.31 -49.07 21.66
CA THR A 11 -1.06 -49.36 20.42
C THR A 11 -1.18 -48.01 19.71
N LEU A 12 -0.37 -47.77 18.68
CA LEU A 12 -0.62 -48.05 17.27
C LEU A 12 -1.42 -46.94 16.58
N LEU A 13 -0.65 -46.11 15.86
CA LEU A 13 -0.92 -45.55 14.53
C LEU A 13 -2.36 -45.08 14.23
N GLY A 14 -2.53 -43.77 14.24
CA GLY A 14 -3.59 -43.05 13.53
C GLY A 14 -3.04 -41.74 13.00
N SER A 15 -2.24 -41.82 11.94
CA SER A 15 -1.66 -40.68 11.24
C SER A 15 -2.76 -39.86 10.55
N LEU A 16 -3.24 -38.80 11.21
CA LEU A 16 -4.02 -37.76 10.55
C LEU A 16 -3.05 -36.73 9.95
N MET A 17 -2.55 -37.06 8.75
CA MET A 17 -1.90 -36.07 7.87
C MET A 17 -2.97 -35.08 7.41
N LEU A 18 -3.22 -34.05 8.22
CA LEU A 18 -3.87 -32.85 7.73
C LEU A 18 -2.86 -32.15 6.82
N GLY A 19 -3.02 -32.36 5.52
CA GLY A 19 -2.26 -31.66 4.50
C GLY A 19 -2.47 -30.16 4.66
N VAL A 20 -1.53 -29.49 5.31
CA VAL A 20 -1.36 -28.05 5.18
C VAL A 20 -0.98 -27.83 3.73
N ALA A 21 -1.98 -27.48 2.93
CA ALA A 21 -1.76 -26.88 1.63
C ALA A 21 -0.75 -25.76 1.86
N LEU A 22 0.45 -25.93 1.30
CA LEU A 22 1.39 -24.86 1.08
C LEU A 22 0.68 -23.86 0.17
N LEU A 23 -0.06 -22.93 0.78
CA LEU A 23 -0.20 -21.61 0.20
C LEU A 23 1.21 -21.03 0.21
N SER A 24 1.97 -21.34 -0.85
CA SER A 24 2.98 -20.43 -1.37
C SER A 24 2.24 -19.18 -1.85
N GLY A 25 1.74 -18.42 -0.88
CA GLY A 25 1.56 -17.00 -1.04
C GLY A 25 2.96 -16.45 -1.22
N CYS A 26 3.37 -16.29 -2.48
CA CYS A 26 4.33 -15.28 -2.86
C CYS A 26 3.73 -13.93 -2.47
N ALA A 27 3.79 -13.62 -1.17
CA ALA A 27 3.67 -12.27 -0.68
C ALA A 27 4.78 -11.49 -1.38
N SER A 28 4.39 -10.46 -2.11
CA SER A 28 5.26 -9.48 -2.75
C SER A 28 6.00 -8.67 -1.67
N THR A 29 6.91 -9.33 -0.97
CA THR A 29 8.02 -8.72 -0.25
C THR A 29 9.24 -9.25 -0.98
N GLY A 30 9.80 -8.44 -1.88
CA GLY A 30 10.93 -8.84 -2.71
C GLY A 30 12.06 -9.41 -1.86
N SER A 31 12.19 -10.74 -1.87
CA SER A 31 13.32 -11.43 -1.26
C SER A 31 14.60 -11.02 -1.99
N SER A 32 15.44 -10.27 -1.29
CA SER A 32 16.83 -9.91 -1.64
C SER A 32 17.79 -11.11 -1.73
N LEU A 33 17.35 -12.26 -2.28
CA LEU A 33 18.14 -13.50 -2.37
C LEU A 33 18.57 -13.88 -3.78
N LEU A 34 18.18 -13.08 -4.78
CA LEU A 34 18.78 -13.09 -6.11
C LEU A 34 19.30 -11.68 -6.35
N GLY A 35 20.57 -11.52 -6.71
CA GLY A 35 21.25 -10.23 -6.92
C GLY A 35 20.71 -9.40 -8.10
N GLY A 36 19.39 -9.24 -8.17
CA GLY A 36 18.68 -8.40 -9.13
C GLY A 36 18.71 -6.94 -8.68
N THR A 37 18.71 -6.05 -9.65
CA THR A 37 18.64 -4.60 -9.45
C THR A 37 17.39 -4.24 -8.62
N GLN A 38 17.60 -3.58 -7.49
CA GLN A 38 16.54 -3.19 -6.55
C GLN A 38 16.17 -1.71 -6.75
N ALA A 39 14.92 -1.36 -6.47
CA ALA A 39 14.48 0.04 -6.42
C ALA A 39 15.20 0.80 -5.28
N ASP A 40 15.19 2.14 -5.34
CA ASP A 40 15.72 3.01 -4.30
C ASP A 40 15.06 2.71 -2.95
N ASP A 41 15.88 2.53 -1.90
CA ASP A 41 15.39 2.16 -0.57
C ASP A 41 14.42 3.17 0.02
N ARG A 42 14.52 4.46 -0.36
CA ARG A 42 13.55 5.49 0.05
C ARG A 42 12.14 5.17 -0.46
N LEU A 43 12.03 4.50 -1.61
CA LEU A 43 10.75 4.09 -2.16
C LEU A 43 10.20 2.81 -1.51
N THR A 44 10.99 2.03 -0.79
CA THR A 44 10.57 0.69 -0.32
C THR A 44 10.58 0.52 1.19
N SER A 45 11.41 1.29 1.91
CA SER A 45 11.71 1.03 3.32
C SER A 45 11.15 2.08 4.29
N GLY A 46 10.79 3.27 3.78
CA GLY A 46 10.21 4.37 4.55
C GLY A 46 8.88 4.03 5.22
N GLN A 47 8.48 4.84 6.21
CA GLN A 47 7.18 4.67 6.89
C GLN A 47 6.01 4.92 5.93
N ASP A 48 6.14 5.94 5.09
CA ASP A 48 5.28 6.24 3.94
C ASP A 48 5.22 5.05 2.96
N ALA A 49 6.37 4.49 2.58
CA ALA A 49 6.44 3.33 1.68
C ALA A 49 5.67 2.13 2.24
N LYS A 50 5.81 1.87 3.55
CA LYS A 50 5.10 0.80 4.25
C LYS A 50 3.61 1.09 4.34
N PHE A 51 3.21 2.34 4.56
CA PHE A 51 1.80 2.73 4.56
C PHE A 51 1.15 2.44 3.21
N PHE A 52 1.74 2.92 2.10
CA PHE A 52 1.21 2.70 0.75
C PHE A 52 1.27 1.24 0.31
N SER A 53 2.32 0.52 0.71
CA SER A 53 2.42 -0.92 0.49
C SER A 53 1.33 -1.66 1.26
N ARG A 54 1.04 -1.26 2.52
CA ARG A 54 -0.01 -1.85 3.37
C ARG A 54 -1.43 -1.50 2.91
N SER A 55 -1.63 -0.31 2.35
CA SER A 55 -2.93 0.15 1.86
C SER A 55 -3.35 -0.47 0.53
N GLY A 56 -2.44 -1.14 -0.19
CA GLY A 56 -2.75 -1.87 -1.42
C GLY A 56 -3.54 -3.17 -1.16
N PHE A 57 -4.34 -3.60 -2.14
CA PHE A 57 -5.23 -4.77 -2.06
C PHE A 57 -4.54 -6.06 -1.54
N GLN A 58 -3.30 -6.32 -1.93
CA GLN A 58 -2.54 -7.51 -1.48
C GLN A 58 -2.09 -7.42 -0.02
N ALA A 59 -1.74 -6.23 0.47
CA ALA A 59 -1.32 -6.08 1.84
C ALA A 59 -2.49 -5.87 2.79
N CYS A 60 -3.64 -5.42 2.28
CA CYS A 60 -4.89 -5.47 3.00
C CYS A 60 -5.26 -6.91 3.39
N ALA A 61 -5.10 -7.89 2.50
CA ALA A 61 -5.33 -9.30 2.86
C ALA A 61 -4.39 -9.80 3.97
N GLY A 62 -3.10 -9.42 3.91
CA GLY A 62 -2.12 -9.78 4.94
C GLY A 62 -2.31 -9.04 6.27
N ALA A 63 -2.62 -7.75 6.23
CA ALA A 63 -2.84 -6.90 7.40
C ALA A 63 -4.19 -7.19 8.07
N ALA A 64 -5.24 -7.50 7.31
CA ALA A 64 -6.49 -8.00 7.86
C ALA A 64 -6.27 -9.34 8.57
N ALA A 65 -5.50 -10.27 7.99
CA ALA A 65 -5.17 -11.52 8.67
C ALA A 65 -4.41 -11.28 9.99
N VAL A 66 -3.41 -10.39 10.00
CA VAL A 66 -2.64 -10.05 11.22
C VAL A 66 -3.45 -9.25 12.24
N GLY A 67 -4.28 -8.30 11.80
CA GLY A 67 -5.15 -7.48 12.65
C GLY A 67 -6.28 -8.30 13.27
N VAL A 68 -6.90 -9.20 12.49
CA VAL A 68 -7.86 -10.20 12.98
C VAL A 68 -7.18 -11.12 13.98
N LEU A 69 -5.97 -11.62 13.69
CA LEU A 69 -5.20 -12.44 14.62
C LEU A 69 -4.85 -11.67 15.91
N ALA A 70 -4.41 -10.42 15.81
CA ALA A 70 -4.09 -9.58 16.96
C ALA A 70 -5.34 -9.32 17.83
N CYS A 71 -6.50 -9.10 17.22
CA CYS A 71 -7.77 -8.93 17.92
C CYS A 71 -8.31 -10.24 18.51
N MET A 72 -8.10 -11.38 17.84
CA MET A 72 -8.40 -12.71 18.38
C MET A 72 -7.53 -13.03 19.61
N LEU A 73 -6.26 -12.59 19.60
CA LEU A 73 -5.31 -12.74 20.70
C LEU A 73 -5.46 -11.67 21.79
N SER A 74 -6.12 -10.54 21.50
CA SER A 74 -6.39 -9.48 22.46
C SER A 74 -7.44 -9.90 23.50
N ASN A 75 -7.39 -9.29 24.69
CA ASN A 75 -8.38 -9.47 25.74
C ASN A 75 -9.63 -8.58 25.55
N SER A 76 -9.93 -8.21 24.29
CA SER A 76 -11.11 -7.43 23.94
C SER A 76 -12.38 -8.20 24.28
N SER A 77 -13.31 -7.55 24.97
CA SER A 77 -14.65 -8.08 25.27
C SER A 77 -15.49 -8.28 24.00
N ASN A 78 -15.14 -7.62 22.89
CA ASN A 78 -15.78 -7.78 21.60
C ASN A 78 -14.73 -7.95 20.50
N LYS A 79 -14.21 -9.19 20.39
CA LYS A 79 -13.17 -9.57 19.44
C LYS A 79 -13.59 -9.38 17.98
N ALA A 80 -14.89 -9.55 17.68
CA ALA A 80 -15.45 -9.29 16.35
C ALA A 80 -15.38 -7.79 16.00
N ALA A 81 -15.81 -6.92 16.91
CA ALA A 81 -15.68 -5.47 16.72
C ALA A 81 -14.21 -5.04 16.60
N CYS A 82 -13.32 -5.59 17.43
CA CYS A 82 -11.88 -5.34 17.33
C CYS A 82 -11.33 -5.76 15.96
N ALA A 83 -11.63 -6.99 15.52
CA ALA A 83 -11.12 -7.53 14.27
C ALA A 83 -11.63 -6.74 13.05
N ILE A 84 -12.88 -6.27 13.10
CA ILE A 84 -13.43 -5.34 12.09
C ILE A 84 -12.64 -4.03 12.14
N ILE A 85 -12.59 -3.33 13.29
CA ILE A 85 -11.90 -2.04 13.42
C ILE A 85 -10.43 -2.11 12.95
N ALA A 86 -9.70 -3.14 13.37
CA ALA A 86 -8.29 -3.35 12.99
C ALA A 86 -8.14 -3.70 11.50
N GLY A 87 -9.03 -4.53 10.96
CA GLY A 87 -9.05 -4.87 9.54
C GLY A 87 -9.31 -3.64 8.68
N VAL A 88 -10.23 -2.76 9.07
CA VAL A 88 -10.63 -1.63 8.22
C VAL A 88 -9.70 -0.44 8.30
N ALA A 89 -9.14 -0.13 9.48
CA ALA A 89 -8.12 0.92 9.60
C ALA A 89 -6.89 0.65 8.70
N ALA A 90 -6.62 -0.62 8.37
CA ALA A 90 -5.55 -1.02 7.47
C ALA A 90 -5.95 -1.09 5.98
N CYS A 91 -7.25 -1.23 5.68
CA CYS A 91 -7.73 -1.70 4.37
C CYS A 91 -8.79 -0.84 3.69
N GLY A 92 -9.32 0.20 4.34
CA GLY A 92 -10.61 0.83 3.99
C GLY A 92 -10.79 1.31 2.54
N VAL A 93 -9.72 1.36 1.75
CA VAL A 93 -9.71 1.70 0.32
C VAL A 93 -9.93 0.50 -0.58
N ALA A 94 -9.32 -0.65 -0.23
CA ALA A 94 -9.33 -1.85 -1.05
C ALA A 94 -10.69 -2.56 -1.08
N MET A 95 -11.53 -2.33 -0.06
CA MET A 95 -12.86 -2.93 0.04
C MET A 95 -13.95 -2.11 -0.67
N GLY A 96 -13.60 -0.93 -1.19
CA GLY A 96 -14.48 -0.08 -1.97
C GLY A 96 -15.45 0.77 -1.15
N THR A 97 -16.16 1.65 -1.86
CA THR A 97 -16.99 2.73 -1.32
C THR A 97 -18.08 2.21 -0.37
N ASN A 98 -18.80 1.15 -0.75
CA ASN A 98 -19.91 0.62 0.04
C ASN A 98 -19.44 0.10 1.40
N TYR A 99 -18.31 -0.60 1.43
CA TYR A 99 -17.76 -1.14 2.67
C TYR A 99 -17.29 -0.01 3.59
N TYR A 100 -16.57 0.98 3.06
CA TYR A 100 -16.14 2.15 3.82
C TYR A 100 -17.34 2.91 4.43
N LEU A 101 -18.40 3.13 3.64
CA LEU A 101 -19.62 3.79 4.10
C LEU A 101 -20.34 2.99 5.19
N ASP A 102 -20.50 1.67 5.01
CA ASP A 102 -21.20 0.81 5.97
C ASP A 102 -20.51 0.80 7.34
N GLN A 103 -19.18 0.74 7.34
CA GLN A 103 -18.41 0.85 8.58
C GLN A 103 -18.63 2.22 9.25
N ARG A 104 -18.51 3.31 8.50
CA ARG A 104 -18.68 4.65 9.06
C ARG A 104 -20.10 4.90 9.57
N ARG A 105 -21.12 4.26 8.99
CA ARG A 105 -22.50 4.27 9.50
C ARG A 105 -22.67 3.43 10.76
N THR A 106 -21.92 2.34 10.88
CA THR A 106 -21.89 1.52 12.10
C THR A 106 -21.21 2.27 13.26
N GLU A 107 -20.14 3.02 12.98
CA GLU A 107 -19.39 3.78 13.99
C GLU A 107 -20.08 5.08 14.41
N TYR A 108 -20.76 5.76 13.49
CA TYR A 108 -21.36 7.07 13.73
C TYR A 108 -22.86 7.06 13.46
N ALA A 109 -23.64 7.26 14.54
CA ALA A 109 -25.09 7.27 14.49
C ALA A 109 -25.68 8.44 13.69
N ASN A 110 -24.97 9.57 13.59
CA ASN A 110 -25.42 10.73 12.83
C ASN A 110 -24.45 11.12 11.69
N THR A 111 -25.00 11.72 10.64
CA THR A 111 -24.27 12.06 9.42
C THR A 111 -23.21 13.14 9.62
N SER A 112 -23.39 14.05 10.59
CA SER A 112 -22.45 15.16 10.82
C SER A 112 -21.15 14.64 11.43
N ASP A 113 -21.22 13.77 12.45
CA ASP A 113 -20.05 13.12 13.04
C ASP A 113 -19.35 12.21 12.04
N ARG A 114 -20.13 11.51 11.20
CA ARG A 114 -19.62 10.67 10.12
C ARG A 114 -18.83 11.48 9.09
N LEU A 115 -19.40 12.58 8.59
CA LEU A 115 -18.74 13.48 7.64
C LEU A 115 -17.49 14.13 8.27
N ALA A 116 -17.54 14.50 9.55
CA ALA A 116 -16.37 15.00 10.27
C ALA A 116 -15.26 13.95 10.38
N ALA A 117 -15.60 12.67 10.56
CA ALA A 117 -14.64 11.57 10.53
C ALA A 117 -14.03 11.38 9.14
N MET A 118 -14.85 11.40 8.09
CA MET A 118 -14.38 11.32 6.71
C MET A 118 -13.44 12.48 6.36
N GLN A 119 -13.74 13.70 6.80
CA GLN A 119 -12.85 14.85 6.63
C GLN A 119 -11.48 14.63 7.30
N ARG A 120 -11.45 14.06 8.52
CA ARG A 120 -10.19 13.71 9.20
C ARG A 120 -9.41 12.64 8.46
N ASP A 121 -10.10 11.63 7.91
CA ASP A 121 -9.44 10.59 7.10
C ASP A 121 -8.79 11.20 5.85
N VAL A 122 -9.53 12.02 5.11
CA VAL A 122 -9.01 12.70 3.90
C VAL A 122 -7.84 13.61 4.26
N GLU A 123 -7.92 14.37 5.36
CA GLU A 123 -6.80 15.19 5.85
C GLU A 123 -5.55 14.35 6.16
N ALA A 124 -5.71 13.25 6.90
CA ALA A 124 -4.61 12.35 7.27
C ALA A 124 -3.98 11.69 6.04
N ASP A 125 -4.79 11.19 5.11
CA ASP A 125 -4.30 10.55 3.89
C ASP A 125 -3.69 11.54 2.92
N THR A 126 -4.18 12.79 2.89
CA THR A 126 -3.54 13.87 2.14
C THR A 126 -2.14 14.16 2.70
N ALA A 127 -1.97 14.16 4.03
CA ALA A 127 -0.65 14.34 4.64
C ALA A 127 0.30 13.19 4.27
N ASN A 128 -0.17 11.94 4.31
CA ASN A 128 0.60 10.77 3.87
C ASN A 128 1.00 10.86 2.39
N ILE A 129 0.08 11.31 1.52
CA ILE A 129 0.37 11.55 0.09
C ILE A 129 1.42 12.63 -0.09
N ILE A 130 1.35 13.74 0.67
CA ILE A 130 2.34 14.81 0.59
C ILE A 130 3.72 14.29 1.01
N GLU A 131 3.82 13.56 2.11
CA GLU A 131 5.09 12.96 2.56
C GLU A 131 5.66 12.02 1.49
N ARG A 132 4.83 11.11 0.97
CA ARG A 132 5.23 10.18 -0.09
C ARG A 132 5.66 10.88 -1.36
N THR A 133 4.93 11.94 -1.75
CA THR A 133 5.24 12.76 -2.91
C THR A 133 6.61 13.42 -2.74
N ASN A 134 6.90 14.02 -1.59
CA ASN A 134 8.20 14.66 -1.35
C ASN A 134 9.36 13.67 -1.49
N THR A 135 9.23 12.45 -0.93
CA THR A 135 10.22 11.39 -1.08
C THR A 135 10.38 10.97 -2.54
N ALA A 136 9.26 10.77 -3.24
CA ALA A 136 9.25 10.41 -4.66
C ALA A 136 9.91 11.48 -5.54
N GLN A 137 9.63 12.76 -5.31
CA GLN A 137 10.22 13.88 -6.04
C GLN A 137 11.75 13.92 -5.90
N GLN A 138 12.29 13.61 -4.72
CA GLN A 138 13.74 13.50 -4.52
C GLN A 138 14.34 12.38 -5.36
N VAL A 139 13.72 11.19 -5.33
CA VAL A 139 14.18 10.04 -6.13
C VAL A 139 14.07 10.32 -7.62
N ILE A 140 12.98 10.94 -8.07
CA ILE A 140 12.79 11.36 -9.46
C ILE A 140 13.88 12.35 -9.90
N ALA A 141 14.20 13.35 -9.06
CA ALA A 141 15.26 14.31 -9.37
C ALA A 141 16.64 13.63 -9.46
N ASP A 142 16.93 12.67 -8.59
CA ASP A 142 18.16 11.87 -8.63
C ASP A 142 18.23 11.02 -9.89
N ASP A 143 17.15 10.32 -10.24
CA ASP A 143 17.06 9.47 -11.44
C ASP A 143 17.18 10.30 -12.73
N LYS A 144 16.56 11.49 -12.80
CA LYS A 144 16.70 12.41 -13.94
C LYS A 144 18.14 12.87 -14.13
N ARG A 145 18.86 13.18 -13.04
CA ARG A 145 20.29 13.52 -13.09
C ARG A 145 21.12 12.33 -13.57
N GLN A 146 20.84 11.14 -13.03
CA GLN A 146 21.54 9.92 -13.41
C GLN A 146 21.35 9.58 -14.90
N ILE A 147 20.14 9.75 -15.45
CA ILE A 147 19.88 9.59 -16.89
C ILE A 147 20.76 10.56 -17.70
N ALA A 148 20.79 11.84 -17.34
CA ALA A 148 21.58 12.84 -18.06
C ALA A 148 23.09 12.53 -18.02
N GLU A 149 23.60 12.04 -16.89
CA GLU A 149 24.99 11.60 -16.75
C GLU A 149 25.30 10.37 -17.60
N ILE A 150 24.42 9.37 -17.62
CA ILE A 150 24.55 8.18 -18.47
C ILE A 150 24.60 8.60 -19.94
N GLU A 151 23.67 9.44 -20.40
CA GLU A 151 23.65 9.93 -21.78
C GLU A 151 24.95 10.65 -22.16
N LYS A 152 25.47 11.49 -21.26
CA LYS A 152 26.73 12.18 -21.46
C LYS A 152 27.89 11.18 -21.61
N HIS A 153 28.01 10.23 -20.69
CA HIS A 153 29.09 9.24 -20.72
C HIS A 153 29.01 8.29 -21.92
N LEU A 154 27.80 7.95 -22.39
CA LEU A 154 27.62 7.18 -23.62
C LEU A 154 28.06 7.97 -24.86
N LYS A 155 27.72 9.27 -24.94
CA LYS A 155 28.18 10.17 -26.01
C LYS A 155 29.71 10.31 -26.01
N GLU A 156 30.31 10.44 -24.83
CA GLU A 156 31.76 10.55 -24.63
C GLU A 156 32.48 9.19 -24.75
N LYS A 157 31.73 8.07 -24.86
CA LYS A 157 32.25 6.69 -24.89
C LYS A 157 33.09 6.31 -23.66
N THR A 158 32.81 6.93 -22.51
CA THR A 158 33.54 6.72 -21.26
C THR A 158 32.86 5.72 -20.32
N MET A 159 31.69 5.20 -20.68
CA MET A 159 30.94 4.22 -19.89
C MET A 159 30.65 2.96 -20.71
N GLU A 160 30.79 1.80 -20.07
CA GLU A 160 30.42 0.52 -20.67
C GLU A 160 28.90 0.35 -20.75
N LYS A 161 28.42 -0.23 -21.86
CA LYS A 161 26.98 -0.50 -22.07
C LYS A 161 26.36 -1.30 -20.92
N LYS A 162 27.05 -2.34 -20.42
CA LYS A 162 26.56 -3.16 -19.29
C LYS A 162 26.38 -2.36 -18.00
N GLN A 163 27.25 -1.36 -17.78
CA GLN A 163 27.12 -0.47 -16.63
C GLN A 163 25.91 0.46 -16.79
N ALA A 164 25.70 1.01 -17.99
CA ALA A 164 24.52 1.81 -18.31
C ALA A 164 23.22 0.98 -18.16
N GLU A 165 23.19 -0.24 -18.70
CA GLU A 165 22.05 -1.18 -18.55
C GLU A 165 21.67 -1.39 -17.08
N LYS A 166 22.66 -1.66 -16.22
CA LYS A 166 22.42 -1.89 -14.80
C LYS A 166 21.83 -0.66 -14.10
N GLN A 167 22.33 0.53 -14.42
CA GLN A 167 21.84 1.77 -13.82
C GLN A 167 20.43 2.12 -14.32
N LEU A 168 20.19 2.00 -15.62
CA LEU A 168 18.88 2.22 -16.22
C LEU A 168 17.83 1.22 -15.71
N ALA A 169 18.22 -0.05 -15.48
CA ALA A 169 17.34 -1.06 -14.87
C ALA A 169 16.92 -0.69 -13.44
N ARG A 170 17.75 0.06 -12.70
CA ARG A 170 17.39 0.54 -11.36
C ARG A 170 16.31 1.62 -11.46
N ILE A 171 16.48 2.54 -12.40
CA ILE A 171 15.50 3.59 -12.66
C ILE A 171 14.17 2.99 -13.16
N ASP A 172 14.22 1.92 -13.97
CA ASP A 172 13.01 1.19 -14.37
C ASP A 172 12.26 0.62 -13.17
N LYS A 173 12.98 0.12 -12.15
CA LYS A 173 12.37 -0.35 -10.90
C LYS A 173 11.80 0.79 -10.06
N ASN A 174 12.43 1.95 -10.04
CA ASN A 174 11.87 3.14 -9.38
C ASN A 174 10.56 3.56 -10.05
N ILE A 175 10.55 3.65 -11.39
CA ILE A 175 9.34 3.96 -12.17
C ILE A 175 8.21 2.94 -11.90
N GLU A 176 8.52 1.64 -11.78
CA GLU A 176 7.54 0.60 -11.44
C GLU A 176 6.87 0.86 -10.08
N VAL A 177 7.67 1.20 -9.05
CA VAL A 177 7.16 1.52 -7.72
C VAL A 177 6.35 2.81 -7.72
N LEU A 178 6.85 3.86 -8.37
CA LEU A 178 6.18 5.16 -8.47
C LEU A 178 4.82 5.05 -9.16
N ASN A 179 4.71 4.27 -10.25
CA ASN A 179 3.45 4.01 -10.93
C ASN A 179 2.45 3.24 -10.05
N ARG A 180 2.94 2.29 -9.24
CA ARG A 180 2.09 1.57 -8.27
C ARG A 180 1.54 2.51 -7.21
N ASP A 181 2.38 3.40 -6.68
CA ASP A 181 1.95 4.40 -5.70
C ASP A 181 0.90 5.33 -6.29
N LEU A 182 1.12 5.84 -7.51
CA LEU A 182 0.16 6.68 -8.23
C LEU A 182 -1.18 5.96 -8.44
N LYS A 183 -1.17 4.68 -8.80
CA LYS A 183 -2.40 3.88 -8.90
C LYS A 183 -3.16 3.86 -7.57
N ASN A 184 -2.47 3.55 -6.47
CA ASN A 184 -3.08 3.50 -5.14
C ASN A 184 -3.64 4.87 -4.70
N MET A 185 -2.90 5.95 -4.98
CA MET A 185 -3.33 7.32 -4.68
C MET A 185 -4.56 7.72 -5.49
N ASN A 186 -4.61 7.40 -6.78
CA ASN A 186 -5.77 7.65 -7.63
C ASN A 186 -7.01 6.86 -7.19
N GLU A 187 -6.84 5.57 -6.84
CA GLU A 187 -7.91 4.75 -6.28
C GLU A 187 -8.47 5.36 -4.99
N LYS A 188 -7.59 5.90 -4.13
CA LYS A 188 -7.98 6.60 -2.90
C LYS A 188 -8.80 7.87 -3.18
N VAL A 189 -8.37 8.70 -4.14
CA VAL A 189 -9.12 9.89 -4.56
C VAL A 189 -10.50 9.49 -5.08
N SER A 190 -10.57 8.45 -5.92
CA SER A 190 -11.83 7.95 -6.48
C SER A 190 -12.77 7.46 -5.39
N LEU A 191 -12.27 6.67 -4.43
CA LEU A 191 -13.06 6.22 -3.28
C LEU A 191 -13.71 7.40 -2.57
N TYR A 192 -12.93 8.43 -2.23
CA TYR A 192 -13.46 9.56 -1.49
C TYR A 192 -14.46 10.39 -2.28
N ARG A 193 -14.32 10.48 -3.61
CA ARG A 193 -15.35 11.07 -4.47
C ARG A 193 -16.65 10.29 -4.40
N ASP A 194 -16.59 8.98 -4.54
CA ASP A 194 -17.78 8.13 -4.49
C ASP A 194 -18.46 8.21 -3.12
N VAL A 195 -17.67 8.27 -2.03
CA VAL A 195 -18.16 8.47 -0.66
C VAL A 195 -18.84 9.82 -0.52
N ALA A 196 -18.22 10.91 -0.98
CA ALA A 196 -18.81 12.24 -0.92
C ALA A 196 -20.11 12.32 -1.73
N ASP A 197 -20.17 11.64 -2.89
CA ASP A 197 -21.37 11.53 -3.71
C ASP A 197 -22.49 10.74 -3.03
N ALA A 198 -22.16 9.65 -2.34
CA ALA A 198 -23.12 8.88 -1.56
C ALA A 198 -23.67 9.67 -0.37
N GLU A 199 -22.80 10.33 0.41
CA GLU A 199 -23.24 11.17 1.53
C GLU A 199 -24.10 12.36 1.06
N ARG A 200 -23.83 12.90 -0.14
CA ARG A 200 -24.69 13.92 -0.75
C ARG A 200 -26.09 13.39 -1.06
N LYS A 201 -26.20 12.15 -1.55
CA LYS A 201 -27.48 11.50 -1.86
C LYS A 201 -28.25 11.14 -0.59
N ASP A 202 -27.55 10.79 0.48
CA ASP A 202 -28.14 10.39 1.76
C ASP A 202 -28.50 11.57 2.68
N GLY A 203 -28.55 12.79 2.13
CA GLY A 203 -29.01 13.98 2.85
C GLY A 203 -27.95 14.63 3.74
N GLY A 204 -26.67 14.34 3.50
CA GLY A 204 -25.55 15.03 4.16
C GLY A 204 -25.64 16.54 3.99
N LYS A 205 -25.26 17.30 5.03
CA LYS A 205 -25.35 18.76 4.99
C LYS A 205 -24.46 19.29 3.88
N LYS A 206 -25.03 20.10 2.98
CA LYS A 206 -24.34 20.66 1.80
C LYS A 206 -22.97 21.28 2.14
N SER A 207 -22.88 22.04 3.23
CA SER A 207 -21.64 22.70 3.65
C SER A 207 -20.55 21.72 4.09
N GLU A 208 -20.91 20.61 4.73
CA GLU A 208 -19.99 19.57 5.20
C GLU A 208 -19.46 18.74 4.03
N VAL A 209 -20.35 18.34 3.12
CA VAL A 209 -19.97 17.63 1.88
C VAL A 209 -19.08 18.52 1.01
N GLN A 210 -19.40 19.81 0.86
CA GLN A 210 -18.55 20.74 0.11
C GLN A 210 -17.17 20.94 0.75
N ARG A 211 -17.06 20.84 2.08
CA ARG A 211 -15.75 20.87 2.75
C ARG A 211 -14.95 19.61 2.43
N LEU A 212 -15.61 18.45 2.45
CA LEU A 212 -15.00 17.19 2.06
C LEU A 212 -14.52 17.23 0.59
N ASP A 213 -15.35 17.73 -0.33
CA ASP A 213 -14.99 17.89 -1.76
C ASP A 213 -13.70 18.70 -1.93
N ARG A 214 -13.57 19.83 -1.22
CA ARG A 214 -12.37 20.67 -1.29
C ARG A 214 -11.10 19.95 -0.80
N GLN A 215 -11.21 19.09 0.20
CA GLN A 215 -10.07 18.32 0.69
C GLN A 215 -9.66 17.25 -0.32
N ILE A 216 -10.65 16.60 -0.96
CA ILE A 216 -10.40 15.64 -2.03
C ILE A 216 -9.77 16.32 -3.25
N ASP A 217 -10.20 17.54 -3.61
CA ASP A 217 -9.59 18.35 -4.66
C ASP A 217 -8.11 18.64 -4.36
N GLN A 218 -7.81 19.05 -3.13
CA GLN A 218 -6.43 19.32 -2.69
C GLN A 218 -5.55 18.07 -2.77
N MET A 219 -6.08 16.93 -2.32
CA MET A 219 -5.42 15.63 -2.44
C MET A 219 -5.14 15.29 -3.91
N ASN A 220 -6.15 15.41 -4.78
CA ASN A 220 -6.04 15.12 -6.21
C ASN A 220 -4.99 15.98 -6.92
N VAL A 221 -4.89 17.27 -6.58
CA VAL A 221 -3.85 18.15 -7.12
C VAL A 221 -2.45 17.64 -6.80
N LYS A 222 -2.22 17.10 -5.58
CA LYS A 222 -0.91 16.54 -5.21
C LYS A 222 -0.59 15.28 -6.01
N VAL A 223 -1.57 14.39 -6.18
CA VAL A 223 -1.42 13.18 -7.00
C VAL A 223 -1.11 13.54 -8.46
N ALA A 224 -1.81 14.54 -9.02
CA ALA A 224 -1.60 14.98 -10.41
C ALA A 224 -0.20 15.58 -10.64
N VAL A 225 0.34 16.33 -9.67
CA VAL A 225 1.71 16.84 -9.74
C VAL A 225 2.72 15.68 -9.77
N LEU A 226 2.58 14.71 -8.88
CA LEU A 226 3.46 13.54 -8.86
C LEU A 226 3.36 12.72 -10.16
N GLN A 227 2.14 12.54 -10.69
CA GLN A 227 1.91 11.83 -11.96
C GLN A 227 2.72 12.44 -13.08
N LYS A 228 2.65 13.77 -13.23
CA LYS A 228 3.41 14.50 -14.26
C LYS A 228 4.91 14.28 -14.12
N GLU A 229 5.45 14.31 -12.90
CA GLU A 229 6.89 14.11 -12.69
C GLU A 229 7.36 12.69 -13.03
N VAL A 230 6.53 11.69 -12.76
CA VAL A 230 6.78 10.29 -13.13
C VAL A 230 6.70 10.12 -14.64
N ASP A 231 5.73 10.74 -15.32
CA ASP A 231 5.61 10.72 -16.78
C ASP A 231 6.83 11.38 -17.46
N ASP A 232 7.30 12.51 -16.91
CA ASP A 232 8.52 13.17 -17.38
C ASP A 232 9.75 12.27 -17.21
N LEU A 233 9.89 11.60 -16.05
CA LEU A 233 10.99 10.65 -15.80
C LEU A 233 10.94 9.47 -16.78
N TYR A 234 9.76 8.90 -16.99
CA TYR A 234 9.56 7.80 -17.94
C TYR A 234 9.92 8.22 -19.37
N SER A 235 9.53 9.43 -19.77
CA SER A 235 9.86 9.98 -21.09
C SER A 235 11.37 10.16 -21.27
N MET A 236 12.07 10.70 -20.27
CA MET A 236 13.53 10.79 -20.30
C MET A 236 14.18 9.40 -20.36
N ARG A 237 13.72 8.46 -19.54
CA ARG A 237 14.27 7.10 -19.49
C ARG A 237 14.09 6.35 -20.81
N SER A 238 12.92 6.47 -21.43
CA SER A 238 12.60 5.78 -22.70
C SER A 238 13.34 6.34 -23.91
N ALA A 239 13.77 7.61 -23.85
CA ALA A 239 14.60 8.22 -24.89
C ALA A 239 16.05 7.69 -24.92
N VAL A 240 16.55 7.13 -23.82
CA VAL A 240 17.91 6.58 -23.76
C VAL A 240 17.99 5.25 -24.50
N THR A 241 18.69 5.25 -25.63
CA THR A 241 19.01 4.03 -26.40
C THR A 241 20.48 3.65 -26.22
N LEU A 242 20.75 2.38 -25.94
CA LEU A 242 22.13 1.90 -25.72
C LEU A 242 22.86 1.44 -27.01
N GLY A 243 22.20 1.59 -28.16
CA GLY A 243 22.75 1.29 -29.50
C GLY A 243 22.87 -0.19 -29.80
#